data_AF-A0A1Y2CIU5-F1
#
_entry.id   AF-A0A1Y2CIU5-F1
#
_cell.length_a   1.000
_cell.length_b   1.000
_cell.length_c   1.000
_cell.angle_alpha   90.00
_cell.angle_beta   90.00
_cell.angle_gamma   90.00
#
_symmetry.space_group_name_H-M   'P 1'
#
loop_
_entity.id
_entity.type
_entity.pdbx_description
1 polymer ?
#
loop_
_entity_poly.entity_id
_entity_poly.type
_entity_poly.pdbx_seq_one_letter_code
_entity_poly.pdbx_strand_id
1 'polypeptide(L)'
;MSTDLASLLAQLQQTTNQTQLQTQTQTQTNVSINSAALSGLLGVFNQQQLQSQPQFNQLNQLNQSQIDVDLSIPQLAALPQSLAFSLAQQPLQPQPQPPPTLSFPGNPTLPSSFTGYNQDPPPPPRPSKFSPSILRSLADIAENPRVLATLRTLKFAQSQKEASLADQRSRILERHAKQRDQAHADEIMGKKVDTKAMEAMFQRDLREWEKYLSKEMAEMLKKQQIELEDLKIPFFWQTTNPTELALQKRVLDILIDCI
;
A
#
# COMPACT_ATOMS: atom_id res chain seq x y z
N MET A 1 17.14 54.70 25.12
CA MET A 1 16.98 53.98 23.84
C MET A 1 17.63 52.61 23.92
N SER A 2 17.10 51.69 24.75
CA SER A 2 17.67 50.33 24.95
C SER A 2 16.59 49.25 25.21
N THR A 3 15.32 49.53 24.92
CA THR A 3 14.20 48.62 25.22
C THR A 3 13.74 47.76 24.03
N ASP A 4 14.25 47.99 22.82
CA ASP A 4 13.76 47.28 21.62
C ASP A 4 14.47 45.95 21.32
N LEU A 5 15.68 45.71 21.83
CA LEU A 5 16.42 44.48 21.54
C LEU A 5 15.87 43.24 22.27
N ALA A 6 15.30 43.42 23.46
CA ALA A 6 14.70 42.33 24.23
C ALA A 6 13.36 41.87 23.63
N SER A 7 12.58 42.80 23.05
CA SER A 7 11.33 42.48 22.37
C SER A 7 11.58 41.74 21.06
N LEU A 8 12.62 42.11 20.30
CA LEU A 8 12.97 41.45 19.06
C LEU A 8 13.46 39.99 19.28
N LEU A 9 14.17 39.74 20.39
CA LEU A 9 14.66 38.40 20.73
C LEU A 9 13.53 37.47 21.20
N ALA A 10 12.54 38.00 21.94
CA ALA A 10 11.35 37.26 22.35
C ALA A 10 10.45 36.91 21.14
N GLN A 11 10.40 37.80 20.14
CA GLN A 11 9.62 37.57 18.94
C GLN A 11 10.26 36.52 18.02
N LEU A 12 11.60 36.49 17.93
CA LEU A 12 12.34 35.46 17.19
C LEU A 12 12.21 34.05 17.79
N GLN A 13 12.09 33.94 19.11
CA GLN A 13 11.81 32.66 19.79
C GLN A 13 10.37 32.18 19.60
N GLN A 14 9.40 33.07 19.39
CA GLN A 14 8.02 32.67 19.05
C GLN A 14 7.89 32.19 17.60
N THR A 15 8.61 32.78 16.65
CA THR A 15 8.59 32.32 15.25
C THR A 15 9.23 30.93 15.09
N THR A 16 10.25 30.63 15.88
CA THR A 16 10.93 29.32 15.82
C THR A 16 10.05 28.18 16.35
N ASN A 17 9.13 28.47 17.28
CA ASN A 17 8.18 27.49 17.81
C ASN A 17 6.94 27.29 16.92
N GLN A 18 6.59 28.23 16.03
CA GLN A 18 5.49 28.03 15.08
C GLN A 18 5.89 27.20 13.85
N THR A 19 7.17 27.20 13.44
CA THR A 19 7.63 26.36 12.32
C THR A 19 7.66 24.86 12.66
N GLN A 20 7.61 24.47 13.95
CA GLN A 20 7.51 23.07 14.36
C GLN A 20 6.07 22.56 14.54
N LEU A 21 5.05 23.41 14.39
CA LEU A 21 3.64 23.06 14.64
C LEU A 21 2.75 22.99 13.39
N GLN A 22 3.31 23.17 12.19
CA GLN A 22 2.57 23.07 10.92
C GLN A 22 3.06 21.95 9.97
N THR A 23 3.76 20.94 10.49
CA THR A 23 3.90 19.60 9.86
C THR A 23 3.03 18.57 10.57
N GLN A 24 1.86 18.98 11.06
CA GLN A 24 0.71 18.09 11.24
C GLN A 24 -0.24 18.26 10.05
N THR A 25 0.25 18.01 8.84
CA THR A 25 -0.66 17.54 7.80
C THR A 25 -1.12 16.17 8.23
N GLN A 26 -2.39 16.10 8.63
CA GLN A 26 -3.14 14.87 8.79
C GLN A 26 -3.03 14.05 7.50
N THR A 27 -2.03 13.18 7.41
CA THR A 27 -2.24 11.87 6.82
C THR A 27 -3.13 11.11 7.79
N GLN A 28 -4.42 11.46 7.79
CA GLN A 28 -5.43 10.41 7.90
C GLN A 28 -5.25 9.56 6.64
N THR A 29 -4.25 8.68 6.66
CA THR A 29 -4.41 7.41 6.01
C THR A 29 -5.59 6.78 6.75
N ASN A 30 -6.76 6.93 6.13
CA ASN A 30 -7.83 5.97 6.28
C ASN A 30 -7.22 4.63 5.87
N VAL A 31 -6.56 4.00 6.83
CA VAL A 31 -6.10 2.63 6.77
C VAL A 31 -7.36 1.80 6.96
N SER A 32 -8.23 1.88 5.95
CA SER A 32 -9.20 0.84 5.66
C SER A 32 -8.36 -0.33 5.15
N ILE A 33 -7.68 -1.01 6.08
CA ILE A 33 -7.22 -2.38 5.87
C ILE A 33 -8.51 -3.19 5.85
N ASN A 34 -9.15 -3.19 4.68
CA ASN A 34 -9.87 -4.36 4.24
C ASN A 34 -8.91 -5.52 4.43
N SER A 35 -9.32 -6.42 5.31
CA SER A 35 -8.77 -7.72 5.55
C SER A 35 -8.68 -8.50 4.24
N ALA A 36 -7.63 -8.25 3.45
CA ALA A 36 -7.02 -9.26 2.60
C ALA A 36 -6.29 -10.24 3.53
N ALA A 37 -7.08 -10.92 4.36
CA ALA A 37 -6.63 -11.92 5.29
C ALA A 37 -5.85 -12.99 4.52
N LEU A 38 -4.63 -13.27 4.97
CA LEU A 38 -3.77 -14.40 4.59
C LEU A 38 -2.92 -14.34 3.32
N SER A 39 -2.76 -13.22 2.62
CA SER A 39 -1.98 -13.19 1.35
C SER A 39 -0.45 -13.39 1.46
N GLY A 40 0.12 -13.56 2.65
CA GLY A 40 1.57 -13.64 2.87
C GLY A 40 2.19 -15.04 2.89
N LEU A 41 1.43 -16.12 2.66
CA LEU A 41 1.93 -17.48 2.91
C LEU A 41 2.44 -18.25 1.69
N LEU A 42 2.45 -17.66 0.49
CA LEU A 42 3.32 -17.93 -0.68
C LEU A 42 2.66 -17.56 -2.01
N GLY A 43 2.71 -16.28 -2.36
CA GLY A 43 2.25 -15.88 -3.67
C GLY A 43 2.65 -14.47 -4.01
N VAL A 44 3.81 -14.35 -4.64
CA VAL A 44 4.20 -13.21 -5.46
C VAL A 44 4.31 -11.90 -4.65
N PHE A 45 5.53 -11.60 -4.24
CA PHE A 45 5.94 -10.21 -4.04
C PHE A 45 5.81 -9.51 -5.40
N ASN A 46 4.61 -9.03 -5.72
CA ASN A 46 4.37 -8.28 -6.92
C ASN A 46 4.94 -6.89 -6.68
N GLN A 47 6.23 -6.74 -7.00
CA GLN A 47 6.96 -5.47 -7.09
C GLN A 47 6.43 -4.66 -8.29
N GLN A 48 5.10 -4.48 -8.40
CA GLN A 48 4.49 -3.81 -9.55
C GLN A 48 3.31 -2.88 -9.20
N GLN A 49 3.09 -2.58 -7.91
CA GLN A 49 2.12 -1.56 -7.49
C GLN A 49 2.69 -0.47 -6.56
N LEU A 50 3.98 -0.14 -6.68
CA LEU A 50 4.55 1.07 -6.07
C LEU A 50 5.27 1.96 -7.11
N GLN A 51 4.82 1.90 -8.37
CA GLN A 51 5.27 2.79 -9.46
C GLN A 51 4.35 3.99 -9.68
N SER A 52 3.51 4.36 -8.72
CA SER A 52 2.97 5.73 -8.67
C SER A 52 3.97 6.62 -7.94
N GLN A 53 5.03 7.02 -8.65
CA GLN A 53 5.71 8.26 -8.28
C GLN A 53 4.66 9.38 -8.35
N PRO A 54 4.48 10.20 -7.31
CA PRO A 54 3.79 11.47 -7.50
C PRO A 54 4.65 12.31 -8.44
N GLN A 55 4.13 12.62 -9.63
CA GLN A 55 4.69 13.70 -10.44
C GLN A 55 4.66 14.98 -9.61
N PHE A 56 5.84 15.46 -9.26
CA PHE A 56 6.05 16.63 -8.45
C PHE A 56 5.60 17.86 -9.27
N ASN A 57 4.36 18.32 -9.02
CA ASN A 57 3.87 19.56 -9.61
C ASN A 57 4.67 20.74 -9.03
N GLN A 58 5.38 21.43 -9.93
CA GLN A 58 5.92 22.75 -9.69
C GLN A 58 4.79 23.71 -9.33
N LEU A 59 4.71 24.16 -8.08
CA LEU A 59 4.10 25.45 -7.77
C LEU A 59 4.65 25.96 -6.44
N ASN A 60 5.70 26.78 -6.51
CA ASN A 60 5.95 27.77 -5.47
C ASN A 60 6.52 29.03 -6.15
N GLN A 61 5.61 29.89 -6.62
CA GLN A 61 5.94 31.24 -7.04
C GLN A 61 6.01 32.14 -5.80
N LEU A 62 7.22 32.67 -5.57
CA LEU A 62 7.52 34.03 -5.11
C LEU A 62 6.45 34.75 -4.27
N ASN A 63 6.63 34.71 -2.94
CA ASN A 63 6.05 35.73 -2.07
C ASN A 63 7.01 36.92 -2.02
N GLN A 64 6.69 37.98 -2.76
CA GLN A 64 7.36 39.28 -2.67
C GLN A 64 6.79 40.09 -1.52
N SER A 65 7.71 40.73 -0.82
CA SER A 65 7.56 41.73 0.21
C SER A 65 6.62 42.87 -0.20
N GLN A 66 5.69 43.26 0.68
CA GLN A 66 5.38 44.67 0.88
C GLN A 66 4.84 44.93 2.28
N ILE A 67 5.58 45.76 3.00
CA ILE A 67 5.21 46.44 4.24
C ILE A 67 4.38 47.65 3.82
N ASP A 68 3.19 47.81 4.37
CA ASP A 68 2.64 49.15 4.62
C ASP A 68 1.66 49.12 5.80
N VAL A 69 1.69 50.19 6.57
CA VAL A 69 1.04 50.41 7.86
C VAL A 69 -0.10 51.39 7.61
N ASP A 70 -1.34 51.15 8.08
CA ASP A 70 -2.16 52.16 8.80
C ASP A 70 -3.56 51.66 9.23
N LEU A 71 -4.11 52.39 10.20
CA LEU A 71 -5.23 52.30 11.14
C LEU A 71 -6.70 51.99 10.68
N SER A 72 -7.42 51.29 11.59
CA SER A 72 -8.76 51.62 12.17
C SER A 72 -10.12 51.49 11.42
N ILE A 73 -10.87 50.42 11.79
CA ILE A 73 -12.34 50.24 12.11
C ILE A 73 -13.42 50.48 10.99
N PRO A 74 -14.72 50.11 11.16
CA PRO A 74 -15.39 48.83 10.82
C PRO A 74 -16.53 48.89 9.75
N GLN A 75 -17.08 47.69 9.47
CA GLN A 75 -18.44 47.32 9.03
C GLN A 75 -18.85 47.30 7.54
N LEU A 76 -19.45 46.14 7.24
CA LEU A 76 -20.55 45.82 6.32
C LEU A 76 -20.36 45.84 4.79
N ALA A 77 -20.84 44.72 4.24
CA ALA A 77 -21.59 44.57 2.99
C ALA A 77 -20.84 44.06 1.74
N ALA A 78 -21.61 43.20 1.05
CA ALA A 78 -21.53 42.82 -0.36
C ALA A 78 -20.51 41.73 -0.76
N LEU A 79 -21.08 40.56 -1.06
CA LEU A 79 -20.62 39.59 -2.06
C LEU A 79 -20.10 40.28 -3.33
N PRO A 80 -19.14 39.62 -4.00
CA PRO A 80 -19.46 39.24 -5.38
C PRO A 80 -19.21 37.75 -5.66
N GLN A 81 -20.17 37.19 -6.38
CA GLN A 81 -20.03 35.98 -7.16
C GLN A 81 -18.99 36.21 -8.27
N SER A 82 -18.11 35.22 -8.49
CA SER A 82 -17.71 34.69 -9.80
C SER A 82 -16.25 34.24 -9.81
N LEU A 83 -16.02 32.94 -9.68
CA LEU A 83 -14.90 32.27 -10.36
C LEU A 83 -15.45 31.01 -11.00
N ALA A 84 -16.03 31.22 -12.18
CA ALA A 84 -16.27 30.15 -13.14
C ALA A 84 -14.91 29.59 -13.57
N PHE A 85 -14.61 28.37 -13.14
CA PHE A 85 -13.46 27.64 -13.63
C PHE A 85 -13.80 27.16 -15.05
N SER A 86 -13.15 27.76 -16.05
CA SER A 86 -13.24 27.34 -17.44
C SER A 86 -12.68 25.93 -17.59
N LEU A 87 -13.56 24.97 -17.86
CA LEU A 87 -13.20 23.67 -18.41
C LEU A 87 -12.69 23.90 -19.84
N ALA A 88 -11.38 24.09 -19.99
CA ALA A 88 -10.75 24.09 -21.30
C ALA A 88 -10.83 22.69 -21.91
N GLN A 89 -11.34 22.66 -23.13
CA GLN A 89 -11.49 21.50 -24.00
C GLN A 89 -10.20 20.69 -24.09
N GLN A 90 -10.27 19.40 -23.77
CA GLN A 90 -9.30 18.44 -24.30
C GLN A 90 -9.60 18.20 -25.78
N PRO A 91 -8.61 18.32 -26.68
CA PRO A 91 -8.77 17.88 -28.06
C PRO A 91 -8.94 16.35 -28.07
N LEU A 92 -9.98 15.91 -28.78
CA LEU A 92 -10.28 14.50 -29.05
C LEU A 92 -9.04 13.80 -29.63
N GLN A 93 -8.48 12.85 -28.89
CA GLN A 93 -7.52 11.91 -29.45
C GLN A 93 -8.21 11.04 -30.52
N PRO A 94 -7.63 10.87 -31.71
CA PRO A 94 -8.16 9.96 -32.71
C PRO A 94 -8.07 8.51 -32.23
N GLN A 95 -9.21 7.85 -32.30
CA GLN A 95 -9.43 6.44 -31.96
C GLN A 95 -8.51 5.53 -32.80
N PRO A 96 -7.80 4.56 -32.21
CA PRO A 96 -7.04 3.57 -32.97
C PRO A 96 -7.98 2.74 -33.84
N GLN A 97 -7.75 2.74 -35.16
CA GLN A 97 -8.48 1.86 -36.07
C GLN A 97 -8.15 0.39 -35.75
N PRO A 98 -9.16 -0.51 -35.73
CA PRO A 98 -8.90 -1.94 -35.64
C PRO A 98 -8.19 -2.43 -36.92
N PRO A 99 -7.31 -3.44 -36.80
CA PRO A 99 -6.61 -4.00 -37.95
C PRO A 99 -7.57 -4.61 -38.98
N PRO A 100 -7.24 -4.58 -40.28
CA PRO A 100 -8.08 -5.12 -41.33
C PRO A 100 -8.25 -6.64 -41.16
N THR A 101 -9.49 -7.07 -41.07
CA THR A 101 -9.86 -8.49 -41.08
C THR A 101 -9.68 -9.03 -42.49
N LEU A 102 -8.66 -9.87 -42.69
CA LEU A 102 -8.46 -10.63 -43.91
C LEU A 102 -9.67 -11.55 -44.13
N SER A 103 -10.55 -11.13 -45.04
CA SER A 103 -11.72 -11.89 -45.47
C SER A 103 -11.27 -12.92 -46.50
N PHE A 104 -11.19 -14.18 -46.12
CA PHE A 104 -10.98 -15.28 -47.06
C PHE A 104 -12.33 -15.63 -47.74
N PRO A 105 -12.44 -15.59 -49.08
CA PRO A 105 -13.63 -16.04 -49.77
C PRO A 105 -13.55 -17.56 -49.96
N GLY A 106 -14.48 -18.28 -49.34
CA GLY A 106 -14.76 -19.67 -49.70
C GLY A 106 -14.94 -20.59 -48.51
N ASN A 107 -16.18 -20.70 -48.02
CA ASN A 107 -16.66 -22.03 -47.69
C ASN A 107 -18.19 -22.10 -47.85
N PRO A 108 -18.71 -23.03 -48.66
CA PRO A 108 -20.14 -23.19 -48.87
C PRO A 108 -20.84 -23.72 -47.63
N THR A 109 -22.01 -23.12 -47.40
CA THR A 109 -23.14 -23.56 -46.60
C THR A 109 -23.37 -25.08 -46.62
N LEU A 110 -23.50 -25.68 -45.45
CA LEU A 110 -24.19 -26.94 -45.24
C LEU A 110 -25.30 -26.80 -44.19
N PRO A 111 -26.35 -27.64 -44.27
CA PRO A 111 -27.68 -27.30 -43.79
C PRO A 111 -27.92 -27.63 -42.32
N SER A 112 -28.76 -26.80 -41.72
CA SER A 112 -29.45 -27.02 -40.45
C SER A 112 -30.24 -28.33 -40.46
N SER A 113 -29.90 -29.26 -39.57
CA SER A 113 -30.80 -30.24 -38.95
C SER A 113 -30.02 -31.11 -37.96
N PHE A 114 -30.16 -30.88 -36.66
CA PHE A 114 -30.31 -31.98 -35.69
C PHE A 114 -30.72 -31.45 -34.31
N THR A 115 -31.96 -31.74 -33.92
CA THR A 115 -32.42 -31.79 -32.53
C THR A 115 -31.65 -32.86 -31.78
N GLY A 116 -30.78 -32.44 -30.87
CA GLY A 116 -30.19 -33.29 -29.86
C GLY A 116 -30.06 -32.48 -28.57
N TYR A 117 -30.89 -32.81 -27.58
CA TYR A 117 -30.64 -32.41 -26.20
C TYR A 117 -29.30 -33.03 -25.78
N ASN A 118 -28.20 -32.32 -26.03
CA ASN A 118 -26.95 -32.57 -25.33
C ASN A 118 -27.22 -32.17 -23.89
N GLN A 119 -27.59 -33.16 -23.07
CA GLN A 119 -27.29 -33.10 -21.65
C GLN A 119 -25.77 -32.95 -21.57
N ASP A 120 -25.30 -31.71 -21.40
CA ASP A 120 -23.96 -31.52 -20.89
C ASP A 120 -23.83 -32.42 -19.67
N PRO A 121 -22.86 -33.34 -19.62
CA PRO A 121 -22.63 -34.13 -18.43
C PRO A 121 -22.49 -33.17 -17.26
N PRO A 122 -23.13 -33.44 -16.10
CA PRO A 122 -22.98 -32.58 -14.94
C PRO A 122 -21.49 -32.34 -14.72
N PRO A 123 -21.06 -31.08 -14.54
CA PRO A 123 -19.65 -30.77 -14.38
C PRO A 123 -19.09 -31.70 -13.31
N PRO A 124 -17.95 -32.37 -13.59
CA PRO A 124 -17.39 -33.31 -12.64
C PRO A 124 -17.29 -32.61 -11.29
N PRO A 125 -17.72 -33.26 -10.19
CA PRO A 125 -17.67 -32.66 -8.87
C PRO A 125 -16.25 -32.16 -8.66
N ARG A 126 -16.11 -30.83 -8.56
CA ARG A 126 -14.82 -30.19 -8.31
C ARG A 126 -14.24 -30.92 -7.10
N PRO A 127 -13.06 -31.55 -7.20
CA PRO A 127 -12.53 -32.32 -6.09
C PRO A 127 -12.43 -31.38 -4.90
N SER A 128 -13.27 -31.62 -3.89
CA SER A 128 -13.09 -31.02 -2.58
C SER A 128 -11.67 -31.38 -2.17
N LYS A 129 -10.78 -30.38 -2.13
CA LYS A 129 -9.35 -30.60 -1.88
C LYS A 129 -9.09 -31.16 -0.48
N PHE A 130 -10.12 -31.15 0.38
CA PHE A 130 -10.11 -31.75 1.70
C PHE A 130 -11.10 -32.90 1.77
N SER A 131 -10.69 -34.00 2.40
CA SER A 131 -11.60 -35.09 2.72
C SER A 131 -12.64 -34.65 3.76
N PRO A 132 -13.87 -35.18 3.74
CA PRO A 132 -14.90 -34.84 4.72
C PRO A 132 -14.48 -35.08 6.18
N SER A 133 -13.61 -36.07 6.41
CA SER A 133 -13.03 -36.36 7.73
C SER A 133 -12.20 -35.19 8.27
N ILE A 134 -11.42 -34.53 7.41
CA ILE A 134 -10.61 -33.36 7.78
C ILE A 134 -11.50 -32.19 8.13
N LEU A 135 -12.54 -31.93 7.33
CA LEU A 135 -13.46 -30.82 7.58
C LEU A 135 -14.19 -30.97 8.92
N ARG A 136 -14.59 -32.20 9.29
CA ARG A 136 -15.15 -32.48 10.61
C ARG A 136 -14.15 -32.20 11.72
N SER A 137 -12.91 -32.68 11.57
CA SER A 137 -11.85 -32.38 12.54
C SER A 137 -11.57 -30.89 12.68
N LEU A 138 -11.63 -30.12 11.58
CA LEU A 138 -11.46 -28.67 11.62
C LEU A 138 -12.63 -27.97 12.31
N ALA A 139 -13.87 -28.45 12.12
CA ALA A 139 -15.03 -27.95 12.85
C ALA A 139 -14.89 -28.17 14.36
N ASP A 140 -14.51 -29.39 14.78
CA ASP A 140 -14.28 -29.70 16.20
C ASP A 140 -13.18 -28.82 16.81
N ILE A 141 -12.15 -28.47 16.02
CA ILE A 141 -11.06 -27.58 16.43
C ILE A 141 -11.52 -26.12 16.49
N ALA A 142 -12.37 -25.68 15.56
CA ALA A 142 -12.93 -24.33 15.55
C ALA A 142 -13.83 -24.07 16.77
N GLU A 143 -14.47 -25.12 17.31
CA GLU A 143 -15.22 -25.02 18.57
C GLU A 143 -14.34 -24.87 19.81
N ASN A 144 -13.03 -25.12 19.71
CA ASN A 144 -12.12 -25.02 20.84
C ASN A 144 -11.73 -23.54 21.13
N PRO A 145 -12.15 -22.96 22.28
CA PRO A 145 -11.90 -21.54 22.57
C PRO A 145 -10.41 -21.22 22.73
N ARG A 146 -9.58 -22.21 23.11
CA ARG A 146 -8.13 -22.04 23.22
C ARG A 146 -7.50 -21.79 21.85
N VAL A 147 -7.95 -22.54 20.82
CA VAL A 147 -7.44 -22.40 19.45
C VAL A 147 -7.83 -21.02 18.90
N LEU A 148 -9.10 -20.62 19.08
CA LEU A 148 -9.57 -19.31 18.62
C LEU A 148 -8.82 -18.14 19.31
N ALA A 149 -8.58 -18.25 20.62
CA ALA A 149 -7.82 -17.24 21.37
C ALA A 149 -6.37 -17.14 20.87
N THR A 150 -5.70 -18.28 20.61
CA THR A 150 -4.35 -18.30 20.03
C THR A 150 -4.34 -17.70 18.63
N LEU A 151 -5.29 -18.06 17.75
CA LEU A 151 -5.37 -17.49 16.41
C LEU A 151 -5.55 -15.97 16.42
N ARG A 152 -6.40 -15.44 17.30
CA ARG A 152 -6.56 -13.97 17.47
C ARG A 152 -5.27 -13.32 17.96
N THR A 153 -4.58 -13.95 18.92
CA THR A 153 -3.30 -13.46 19.45
C THR A 153 -2.22 -13.44 18.38
N LEU A 154 -2.09 -14.51 17.61
CA LEU A 154 -1.15 -14.61 16.49
C LEU A 154 -1.44 -13.57 15.40
N LYS A 155 -2.72 -13.39 15.02
CA LYS A 155 -3.15 -12.39 14.06
C LYS A 155 -2.81 -10.98 14.53
N PHE A 156 -3.10 -10.66 15.79
CA PHE A 156 -2.78 -9.36 16.38
C PHE A 156 -1.27 -9.10 16.44
N ALA A 157 -0.48 -10.09 16.87
CA ALA A 157 0.98 -9.99 16.90
C ALA A 157 1.56 -9.78 15.49
N GLN A 158 1.04 -10.50 14.48
CA GLN A 158 1.43 -10.31 13.09
C GLN A 158 1.10 -8.90 12.61
N SER A 159 -0.12 -8.41 12.83
CA SER A 159 -0.51 -7.05 12.42
C SER A 159 0.34 -5.97 13.08
N GLN A 160 0.67 -6.10 14.37
CA GLN A 160 1.57 -5.16 15.04
C GLN A 160 2.98 -5.17 14.43
N LYS A 161 3.51 -6.36 14.14
CA LYS A 161 4.84 -6.52 13.55
C LYS A 161 4.89 -5.95 12.13
N GLU A 162 3.88 -6.23 11.31
CA GLU A 162 3.73 -5.67 9.97
C GLU A 162 3.63 -4.14 9.99
N ALA A 163 2.85 -3.58 10.92
CA ALA A 163 2.75 -2.12 11.10
C ALA A 163 4.10 -1.50 11.49
N SER A 164 4.84 -2.14 12.42
CA SER A 164 6.17 -1.68 12.81
C SER A 164 7.18 -1.72 11.66
N LEU A 165 7.18 -2.79 10.85
CA LEU A 165 8.05 -2.92 9.69
C LEU A 165 7.68 -1.90 8.61
N ALA A 166 6.39 -1.66 8.39
CA ALA A 166 5.91 -0.63 7.47
C ALA A 166 6.36 0.79 7.89
N ASP A 167 6.27 1.12 9.18
CA ASP A 167 6.77 2.40 9.72
C ASP A 167 8.28 2.55 9.51
N GLN A 168 9.06 1.50 9.77
CA GLN A 168 10.50 1.51 9.50
C GLN A 168 10.81 1.78 8.03
N ARG A 169 10.08 1.14 7.10
CA ARG A 169 10.23 1.39 5.66
C ARG A 169 9.94 2.84 5.30
N SER A 170 8.86 3.40 5.82
CA SER A 170 8.46 4.78 5.59
C SER A 170 9.56 5.76 6.03
N ARG A 171 10.18 5.53 7.19
CA ARG A 171 11.30 6.36 7.69
C ARG A 171 12.54 6.30 6.79
N ILE A 172 12.84 5.14 6.19
CA ILE A 172 13.94 5.01 5.22
C ILE A 172 13.64 5.84 3.96
N LEU A 173 12.42 5.71 3.42
CA LEU A 173 12.00 6.44 2.23
C LEU A 173 11.95 7.96 2.47
N GLU A 174 11.46 8.40 3.63
CA GLU A 174 11.44 9.81 4.02
C GLU A 174 12.87 10.36 4.10
N ARG A 175 13.80 9.60 4.68
CA ARG A 175 15.23 9.99 4.73
C ARG A 175 15.81 10.13 3.33
N HIS A 176 15.56 9.17 2.44
CA HIS A 176 16.03 9.23 1.05
C HIS A 176 15.42 10.44 0.31
N ALA A 177 14.14 10.75 0.54
CA ALA A 177 13.49 11.92 -0.02
C ALA A 177 14.16 13.22 0.43
N LYS A 178 14.38 13.41 1.74
CA LYS A 178 15.10 14.58 2.28
C LYS A 178 16.51 14.71 1.70
N GLN A 179 17.21 13.59 1.52
CA GLN A 179 18.55 13.58 0.93
C GLN A 179 18.53 13.95 -0.55
N ARG A 180 17.50 13.55 -1.31
CA ARG A 180 17.30 14.01 -2.69
C ARG A 180 17.01 15.51 -2.76
N ASP A 181 16.12 16.00 -1.90
CA ASP A 181 15.78 17.43 -1.88
C ASP A 181 17.01 18.28 -1.53
N GLN A 182 17.82 17.82 -0.58
CA GLN A 182 19.09 18.45 -0.22
C GLN A 182 20.09 18.42 -1.38
N ALA A 183 20.27 17.26 -2.02
CA ALA A 183 21.14 17.10 -3.19
C ALA A 183 20.74 18.03 -4.33
N HIS A 184 19.42 18.16 -4.58
CA HIS A 184 18.88 19.04 -5.59
C HIS A 184 19.10 20.52 -5.26
N ALA A 185 18.90 20.92 -3.99
CA ALA A 185 19.22 22.26 -3.54
C ALA A 185 20.71 22.58 -3.69
N ASP A 186 21.60 21.63 -3.37
CA ASP A 186 23.04 21.78 -3.55
C ASP A 186 23.46 21.90 -5.02
N GLU A 187 22.78 21.18 -5.92
CA GLU A 187 22.95 21.30 -7.37
C GLU A 187 22.53 22.68 -7.90
N ILE A 188 21.39 23.22 -7.44
CA ILE A 188 20.94 24.60 -7.76
C ILE A 188 21.97 25.64 -7.30
N MET A 189 22.61 25.41 -6.14
CA MET A 189 23.68 26.25 -5.61
C MET A 189 25.04 26.07 -6.32
N GLY A 190 25.10 25.23 -7.36
CA GLY A 190 26.30 25.00 -8.17
C GLY A 190 27.32 24.05 -7.54
N LYS A 191 26.97 23.34 -6.46
CA LYS A 191 27.84 22.31 -5.90
C LYS A 191 27.75 21.05 -6.77
N LYS A 192 28.90 20.39 -6.99
CA LYS A 192 28.93 19.10 -7.67
C LYS A 192 28.40 18.02 -6.73
N VAL A 193 27.25 17.44 -7.07
CA VAL A 193 26.66 16.31 -6.34
C VAL A 193 26.65 15.07 -7.24
N ASP A 194 27.18 13.95 -6.73
CA ASP A 194 27.11 12.67 -7.44
C ASP A 194 25.78 11.97 -7.15
N THR A 195 24.76 12.34 -7.93
CA THR A 195 23.40 11.80 -7.82
C THR A 195 23.36 10.29 -8.10
N LYS A 196 24.26 9.79 -8.95
CA LYS A 196 24.31 8.37 -9.31
C LYS A 196 24.83 7.52 -8.16
N ALA A 197 25.91 7.95 -7.50
CA ALA A 197 26.42 7.25 -6.32
C ALA A 197 25.40 7.27 -5.17
N MET A 198 24.70 8.39 -4.99
CA MET A 198 23.64 8.54 -3.99
C MET A 198 22.47 7.57 -4.24
N GLU A 199 21.96 7.50 -5.48
CA GLU A 199 20.85 6.60 -5.82
C GLU A 199 21.26 5.13 -5.69
N ALA A 200 22.50 4.77 -6.07
CA ALA A 200 23.03 3.43 -5.87
C ALA A 200 23.08 3.05 -4.37
N MET A 201 23.39 4.01 -3.49
CA MET A 201 23.35 3.83 -2.05
C MET A 201 21.92 3.60 -1.54
N PHE A 202 20.94 4.38 -2.00
CA PHE A 202 19.52 4.21 -1.62
C PHE A 202 18.99 2.83 -2.01
N GLN A 203 19.29 2.38 -3.22
CA GLN A 203 18.90 1.04 -3.68
C GLN A 203 19.59 -0.08 -2.89
N ARG A 204 20.82 0.16 -2.42
CA ARG A 204 21.50 -0.80 -1.54
C ARG A 204 20.81 -0.87 -0.18
N ASP A 205 20.55 0.27 0.44
CA ASP A 205 19.88 0.40 1.75
C ASP A 205 18.49 -0.27 1.72
N LEU A 206 17.68 -0.01 0.67
CA LEU A 206 16.39 -0.67 0.48
C LEU A 206 16.52 -2.20 0.34
N ARG A 207 17.49 -2.70 -0.43
CA ARG A 207 17.72 -4.15 -0.57
C ARG A 207 18.17 -4.80 0.73
N GLU A 208 18.98 -4.12 1.53
CA GLU A 208 19.40 -4.61 2.85
C GLU A 208 18.19 -4.68 3.79
N TRP A 209 17.32 -3.68 3.76
CA TRP A 209 16.06 -3.69 4.52
C TRP A 209 15.09 -4.79 4.05
N GLU A 210 14.93 -5.01 2.74
CA GLU A 210 14.08 -6.09 2.20
C GLU A 210 14.55 -7.49 2.60
N LYS A 211 15.87 -7.69 2.66
CA LYS A 211 16.45 -8.94 3.20
C LYS A 211 16.13 -9.11 4.68
N TYR A 212 16.26 -8.04 5.47
CA TYR A 212 15.87 -8.03 6.88
C TYR A 212 14.37 -8.35 7.06
N LEU A 213 13.50 -7.70 6.29
CA LEU A 213 12.06 -7.96 6.26
C LEU A 213 11.75 -9.43 6.01
N SER A 214 12.36 -10.00 4.97
CA SER A 214 12.14 -11.40 4.59
C SER A 214 12.54 -12.37 5.70
N LYS A 215 13.65 -12.08 6.38
CA LYS A 215 14.13 -12.88 7.52
C LYS A 215 13.16 -12.79 8.71
N GLU A 216 12.73 -11.60 9.10
CA GLU A 216 11.80 -11.39 10.22
C GLU A 216 10.45 -12.05 9.97
N MET A 217 9.91 -11.93 8.74
CA MET A 217 8.64 -12.57 8.39
C MET A 217 8.76 -14.10 8.40
N ALA A 218 9.89 -14.65 7.94
CA ALA A 218 10.15 -16.09 7.99
C ALA A 218 10.28 -16.62 9.44
N GLU A 219 10.95 -15.88 10.32
CA GLU A 219 11.05 -16.23 11.74
C GLU A 219 9.69 -16.20 12.44
N MET A 220 8.85 -15.21 12.13
CA MET A 220 7.48 -15.13 12.64
C MET A 220 6.61 -16.28 12.14
N LEU A 221 6.67 -16.59 10.84
CA LEU A 221 5.97 -17.74 10.27
C LEU A 221 6.37 -19.05 10.98
N LYS A 222 7.67 -19.23 11.23
CA LYS A 222 8.19 -20.40 11.95
C LYS A 222 7.60 -20.52 13.35
N LYS A 223 7.50 -19.40 14.09
CA LYS A 223 6.88 -19.37 15.43
C LYS A 223 5.39 -19.72 15.36
N GLN A 224 4.66 -19.13 14.42
CA GLN A 224 3.24 -19.45 14.20
C GLN A 224 3.03 -20.93 13.89
N GLN A 225 3.85 -21.53 13.03
CA GLN A 225 3.76 -22.96 12.72
C GLN A 225 3.97 -23.83 13.97
N ILE A 226 4.97 -23.51 14.81
CA ILE A 226 5.25 -24.24 16.05
C ILE A 226 4.06 -24.14 17.01
N GLU A 227 3.50 -22.94 17.20
CA GLU A 227 2.36 -22.75 18.12
C GLU A 227 1.11 -23.48 17.63
N LEU A 228 0.85 -23.50 16.31
CA LEU A 228 -0.29 -24.20 15.72
C LEU A 228 -0.11 -25.72 15.70
N GLU A 229 1.13 -26.20 15.56
CA GLU A 229 1.49 -27.61 15.70
C GLU A 229 1.32 -28.11 17.15
N ASP A 230 1.67 -27.29 18.15
CA ASP A 230 1.43 -27.61 19.57
C ASP A 230 -0.07 -27.79 19.88
N LEU A 231 -0.92 -26.99 19.23
CA LEU A 231 -2.37 -27.10 19.29
C LEU A 231 -2.95 -28.28 18.49
N LYS A 232 -2.11 -29.10 17.86
CA LYS A 232 -2.50 -30.28 17.07
C LYS A 232 -3.45 -29.97 15.93
N ILE A 233 -3.30 -28.80 15.31
CA ILE A 233 -4.08 -28.44 14.13
C ILE A 233 -3.63 -29.34 12.95
N PRO A 234 -4.56 -30.01 12.24
CA PRO A 234 -4.25 -30.85 11.10
C PRO A 234 -3.46 -30.08 10.04
N PHE A 235 -2.47 -30.74 9.46
CA PHE A 235 -1.60 -30.20 8.42
C PHE A 235 -0.66 -29.07 8.84
N PHE A 236 -0.62 -28.73 10.14
CA PHE A 236 0.38 -27.84 10.70
C PHE A 236 1.58 -28.63 11.18
N TRP A 237 2.66 -28.47 10.44
CA TRP A 237 4.03 -28.85 10.81
C TRP A 237 4.96 -27.76 10.32
N GLN A 238 6.13 -27.64 10.92
CA GLN A 238 7.15 -26.73 10.43
C GLN A 238 7.62 -27.12 9.02
N THR A 239 7.38 -26.25 8.04
CA THR A 239 7.76 -26.50 6.65
C THR A 239 8.14 -25.22 5.93
N THR A 240 9.06 -25.37 4.98
CA THR A 240 9.48 -24.33 4.02
C THR A 240 8.94 -24.64 2.61
N ASN A 241 8.26 -25.78 2.42
CA ASN A 241 7.77 -26.18 1.11
C ASN A 241 6.59 -25.30 0.70
N PRO A 242 6.63 -24.69 -0.50
CA PRO A 242 5.62 -23.73 -0.88
C PRO A 242 4.22 -24.31 -1.06
N THR A 243 4.14 -25.57 -1.48
CA THR A 243 2.87 -26.29 -1.65
C THR A 243 2.22 -26.58 -0.31
N GLU A 244 3.01 -26.98 0.68
CA GLU A 244 2.53 -27.28 2.04
C GLU A 244 2.11 -26.00 2.76
N LEU A 245 2.86 -24.92 2.60
CA LEU A 245 2.51 -23.60 3.12
C LEU A 245 1.20 -23.07 2.51
N ALA A 246 0.98 -23.27 1.20
CA ALA A 246 -0.29 -22.96 0.56
C ALA A 246 -1.46 -23.81 1.11
N LEU A 247 -1.21 -25.06 1.49
CA LEU A 247 -2.20 -25.92 2.16
C LEU A 247 -2.51 -25.41 3.57
N GLN A 248 -1.47 -25.12 4.37
CA GLN A 248 -1.59 -24.55 5.72
C GLN A 248 -2.37 -23.24 5.72
N LYS A 249 -2.09 -22.36 4.75
CA LYS A 249 -2.84 -21.12 4.55
C LYS A 249 -4.33 -21.40 4.33
N ARG A 250 -4.69 -22.35 3.46
CA ARG A 250 -6.10 -22.69 3.21
C ARG A 250 -6.80 -23.21 4.46
N VAL A 251 -6.10 -24.01 5.27
CA VAL A 251 -6.64 -24.48 6.55
C VAL A 251 -6.88 -23.31 7.50
N LEU A 252 -5.95 -22.35 7.57
CA LEU A 252 -6.14 -21.13 8.37
C LEU A 252 -7.28 -20.25 7.86
N ASP A 253 -7.41 -20.08 6.54
CA ASP A 253 -8.52 -19.34 5.93
C ASP A 253 -9.85 -19.92 6.43
N ILE A 254 -10.02 -21.24 6.38
CA ILE A 254 -11.23 -21.92 6.86
C ILE A 254 -11.44 -21.69 8.36
N LEU A 255 -10.40 -21.87 9.17
CA LEU A 255 -10.50 -21.70 10.63
C LEU A 255 -10.82 -20.25 11.03
N ILE A 256 -10.34 -19.26 10.27
CA ILE A 256 -10.61 -17.84 10.52
C ILE A 256 -12.01 -17.47 10.06
N ASP A 257 -12.49 -18.01 8.94
CA ASP A 257 -13.85 -17.78 8.45
C ASP A 257 -14.93 -18.35 9.38
N CYS A 258 -14.57 -19.33 10.23
CA CYS A 258 -15.43 -19.86 11.27
C CYS A 258 -15.52 -18.99 12.53
N ILE A 259 -14.71 -17.93 12.66
CA ILE A 259 -14.64 -17.01 13.82
C ILE A 259 -15.45 -15.74 13.56
#